data_AF-A0A0Q4EWR1-F1
#
_entry.id   AF-A0A0Q4EWR1-F1
#
_cell.length_a   1.000
_cell.length_b   1.000
_cell.length_c   1.000
_cell.angle_alpha   90.00
_cell.angle_beta   90.00
_cell.angle_gamma   90.00
#
_symmetry.space_group_name_H-M   'P 1'
#
loop_
_entity.id
_entity.type
_entity.pdbx_description
1 polymer ?
#
loop_
_entity_poly.entity_id
_entity_poly.type
_entity_poly.pdbx_seq_one_letter_code
_entity_poly.pdbx_strand_id
1 'polypeptide(L)'
;MPFLAIEPTSQNQFRALMLFGRNVASYKLALAKALLELARDGADLITLEELAGPYSRHLLTHLTQASKQGTSRSSRFLDACKGANTGSVSEDELRSITVALGFGNVIDAFHRLGRQDVEQRFFLDERATAGGIRITVALQELASDSAAADLGAETEARWRLVETAWELGVTSSLIAYNAEDGSFIAADGARRIAVTSARAALNGYQKGRCFYCFTPVTIAARQLTADVDHVFPWALRSLLTGNPNGVWNLVLACRDCNRGAGGKFDCVPALELVSRLHRRNEFLITSHHPLRETLMAQTGSTPALRVAFLQGNYHAAKLARIIEWNAVARDDAAF
;
A
#
# COMPACT_ATOMS: atom_id res chain seq x y z
N MET A 1 8.66 -15.55 -2.66
CA MET A 1 7.47 -14.77 -3.10
C MET A 1 7.87 -13.98 -4.34
N PRO A 2 7.09 -13.95 -5.45
CA PRO A 2 7.49 -13.32 -6.72
C PRO A 2 7.92 -11.85 -6.59
N PHE A 3 7.34 -11.10 -5.65
CA PHE A 3 7.67 -9.69 -5.40
C PHE A 3 9.16 -9.44 -5.13
N LEU A 4 9.76 -10.27 -4.27
CA LEU A 4 11.17 -10.18 -3.87
C LEU A 4 12.09 -10.99 -4.77
N ALA A 5 11.56 -11.87 -5.63
CA ALA A 5 12.38 -12.71 -6.51
C ALA A 5 13.10 -11.89 -7.60
N ILE A 6 12.51 -10.77 -8.02
CA ILE A 6 13.05 -9.89 -9.06
C ILE A 6 14.01 -8.85 -8.46
N GLU A 7 13.61 -8.22 -7.35
CA GLU A 7 14.35 -7.09 -6.77
C GLU A 7 14.23 -7.10 -5.24
N PRO A 8 15.07 -7.89 -4.53
CA PRO A 8 15.01 -8.05 -3.08
C PRO A 8 15.72 -6.91 -2.31
N THR A 9 15.63 -5.66 -2.78
CA THR A 9 16.25 -4.51 -2.11
C THR A 9 15.69 -4.32 -0.70
N SER A 10 16.46 -3.66 0.18
CA SER A 10 16.02 -3.30 1.54
C SER A 10 14.64 -2.63 1.55
N GLN A 11 14.40 -1.71 0.61
CA GLN A 11 13.12 -1.02 0.43
C GLN A 11 11.99 -1.98 0.05
N ASN A 12 12.21 -2.89 -0.91
CA ASN A 12 11.19 -3.85 -1.33
C ASN A 12 10.92 -4.91 -0.25
N GLN A 13 11.93 -5.29 0.54
CA GLN A 13 11.73 -6.14 1.72
C GLN A 13 10.86 -5.45 2.76
N PHE A 14 11.10 -4.16 3.05
CA PHE A 14 10.25 -3.37 3.96
C PHE A 14 8.81 -3.26 3.43
N ARG A 15 8.62 -2.95 2.14
CA ARG A 15 7.32 -2.97 1.47
C ARG A 15 6.63 -4.32 1.63
N ALA A 16 7.33 -5.41 1.37
CA ALA A 16 6.76 -6.74 1.46
C ALA A 16 6.23 -7.05 2.86
N LEU A 17 6.93 -6.61 3.93
CA LEU A 17 6.46 -6.76 5.31
C LEU A 17 5.13 -6.05 5.57
N MET A 18 4.93 -4.85 5.01
CA MET A 18 3.69 -4.08 5.20
C MET A 18 2.55 -4.60 4.34
N LEU A 19 2.83 -4.90 3.07
CA LEU A 19 1.82 -5.28 2.09
C LEU A 19 1.31 -6.70 2.31
N PHE A 20 2.24 -7.65 2.54
CA PHE A 20 1.96 -9.09 2.56
C PHE A 20 2.18 -9.74 3.93
N GLY A 21 2.69 -9.00 4.92
CA GLY A 21 2.79 -9.48 6.29
C GLY A 21 1.41 -9.79 6.88
N ARG A 22 1.37 -10.76 7.80
CA ARG A 22 0.13 -11.11 8.49
C ARG A 22 -0.27 -9.99 9.45
N ASN A 23 -1.31 -9.25 9.10
CA ASN A 23 -1.83 -8.12 9.89
C ASN A 23 -3.09 -8.55 10.65
N VAL A 24 -2.93 -9.31 11.75
CA VAL A 24 -4.07 -9.64 12.66
C VAL A 24 -4.51 -8.44 13.51
N ALA A 25 -3.64 -7.44 13.62
CA ALA A 25 -3.87 -6.13 14.21
C ALA A 25 -2.98 -5.10 13.49
N SER A 26 -3.31 -3.82 13.63
CA SER A 26 -2.55 -2.72 13.02
C SER A 26 -1.18 -2.47 13.64
N TYR A 27 -0.82 -3.21 14.70
CA TYR A 27 0.46 -3.11 15.41
C TYR A 27 1.69 -3.12 14.51
N LYS A 28 1.75 -3.97 13.48
CA LYS A 28 2.90 -4.01 12.57
C LYS A 28 3.05 -2.69 11.80
N LEU A 29 1.94 -2.09 11.38
CA LEU A 29 1.90 -0.83 10.64
C LEU A 29 2.27 0.35 11.56
N ALA A 30 1.76 0.35 12.80
CA ALA A 30 2.14 1.32 13.82
C ALA A 30 3.64 1.25 14.16
N LEU A 31 4.18 0.03 14.33
CA LEU A 31 5.61 -0.17 14.60
C LEU A 31 6.46 0.28 13.41
N ALA A 32 6.06 -0.03 12.18
CA ALA A 32 6.79 0.42 10.99
C ALA A 32 6.90 1.94 10.90
N LYS A 33 5.82 2.67 11.19
CA LYS A 33 5.84 4.14 11.20
C LYS A 33 6.72 4.70 12.32
N ALA A 34 6.62 4.14 13.53
CA ALA A 34 7.48 4.52 14.65
C ALA A 34 8.97 4.27 14.37
N LEU A 35 9.30 3.14 13.73
CA LEU A 35 10.67 2.81 13.33
C LEU A 35 11.23 3.78 12.28
N LEU A 36 10.45 4.13 11.25
CA LEU A 36 10.86 5.12 10.24
C LEU A 36 10.98 6.55 10.83
N GLU A 37 10.23 6.86 11.87
CA GLU A 37 10.39 8.11 12.62
C GLU A 37 11.70 8.11 13.41
N LEU A 38 11.88 7.15 14.31
CA LEU A 38 13.00 7.12 15.25
C LEU A 38 14.35 6.86 14.58
N ALA A 39 14.39 6.10 13.48
CA ALA A 39 15.63 5.84 12.76
C ALA A 39 16.24 7.10 12.12
N ARG A 40 15.48 8.19 11.97
CA ARG A 40 16.00 9.48 11.50
C ARG A 40 16.78 10.24 12.56
N ASP A 41 16.55 9.94 13.83
CA ASP A 41 17.16 10.66 14.95
C ASP A 41 18.58 10.16 15.26
N GLY A 42 19.05 9.12 14.55
CA GLY A 42 20.42 8.60 14.63
C GLY A 42 20.73 7.77 15.88
N ALA A 43 19.75 7.52 16.74
CA ALA A 43 19.89 6.63 17.89
C ALA A 43 20.05 5.17 17.44
N ASP A 44 21.06 4.49 17.99
CA ASP A 44 21.34 3.08 17.70
C ASP A 44 20.48 2.14 18.56
N LEU A 45 20.48 2.32 19.88
CA LEU A 45 19.62 1.58 20.81
C LEU A 45 18.40 2.42 21.18
N ILE A 46 17.21 1.83 21.04
CA ILE A 46 15.93 2.42 21.45
C ILE A 46 15.30 1.54 22.51
N THR A 47 15.12 2.09 23.71
CA THR A 47 14.42 1.41 24.81
C THR A 47 12.93 1.22 24.50
N LEU A 48 12.27 0.26 25.16
CA LEU A 48 10.83 0.09 24.99
C LEU A 48 10.04 1.35 25.43
N GLU A 49 10.52 2.06 26.44
CA GLU A 49 9.95 3.31 26.95
C GLU A 49 10.01 4.45 25.91
N GLU A 50 11.14 4.57 25.19
CA GLU A 50 11.31 5.51 24.09
C GLU A 50 10.42 5.14 22.90
N LEU A 51 10.37 3.84 22.55
CA LEU A 51 9.55 3.34 21.45
C LEU A 51 8.04 3.49 21.70
N ALA A 52 7.61 3.38 22.97
CA ALA A 52 6.20 3.37 23.37
C ALA A 52 5.44 4.63 22.94
N GLY A 53 6.08 5.80 23.02
CA GLY A 53 5.45 7.08 22.66
C GLY A 53 5.06 7.14 21.17
N PRO A 54 6.03 7.10 20.23
CA PRO A 54 5.75 7.12 18.80
C PRO A 54 4.84 5.97 18.34
N TYR A 55 5.04 4.77 18.88
CA TYR A 55 4.23 3.60 18.55
C TYR A 55 2.74 3.77 18.93
N SER A 56 2.46 4.15 20.18
CA SER A 56 1.09 4.34 20.65
C SER A 56 0.42 5.56 20.01
N ARG A 57 1.15 6.66 19.78
CA ARG A 57 0.63 7.86 19.11
C ARG A 57 0.05 7.58 17.72
N HIS A 58 0.69 6.72 16.92
CA HIS A 58 0.13 6.30 15.64
C HIS A 58 -1.19 5.54 15.81
N LEU A 59 -1.30 4.64 16.78
CA LEU A 59 -2.54 3.91 17.08
C LEU A 59 -3.65 4.84 17.55
N LEU A 60 -3.34 5.79 18.45
CA LEU A 60 -4.29 6.80 18.93
C LEU A 60 -4.93 7.57 17.77
N THR A 61 -4.09 8.06 16.85
CA THR A 61 -4.52 8.79 15.66
C THR A 61 -5.56 7.99 14.86
N HIS A 62 -5.26 6.73 14.56
CA HIS A 62 -6.16 5.86 13.79
C HIS A 62 -7.43 5.48 14.56
N LEU A 63 -7.34 5.27 15.87
CA LEU A 63 -8.50 4.94 16.71
C LEU A 63 -9.54 6.06 16.79
N THR A 64 -9.18 7.31 16.45
CA THR A 64 -10.17 8.40 16.29
C THR A 64 -11.01 8.28 15.03
N GLN A 65 -10.51 7.58 14.01
CA GLN A 65 -11.13 7.46 12.68
C GLN A 65 -11.78 6.08 12.48
N ALA A 66 -11.10 5.02 12.91
CA ALA A 66 -11.52 3.64 12.77
C ALA A 66 -11.41 2.90 14.12
N SER A 67 -12.55 2.60 14.74
CA SER A 67 -12.60 2.00 16.09
C SER A 67 -12.06 0.56 16.17
N LYS A 68 -12.01 -0.13 15.03
CA LYS A 68 -11.56 -1.52 14.91
C LYS A 68 -10.14 -1.59 14.34
N GLN A 69 -9.19 -2.02 15.18
CA GLN A 69 -7.76 -2.07 14.87
C GLN A 69 -7.18 -3.50 14.86
N GLY A 70 -8.05 -4.51 14.80
CA GLY A 70 -7.63 -5.91 14.72
C GLY A 70 -8.81 -6.86 14.60
N THR A 71 -8.49 -8.15 14.46
CA THR A 71 -9.48 -9.22 14.34
C THR A 71 -9.93 -9.77 15.69
N SER A 72 -9.19 -9.51 16.77
CA SER A 72 -9.58 -9.93 18.12
C SER A 72 -10.83 -9.17 18.59
N ARG A 73 -11.68 -9.84 19.38
CA ARG A 73 -12.87 -9.22 19.98
C ARG A 73 -12.52 -8.17 21.04
N SER A 74 -11.40 -8.32 21.71
CA SER A 74 -10.91 -7.39 22.73
C SER A 74 -9.38 -7.33 22.72
N SER A 75 -8.84 -6.21 23.22
CA SER A 75 -7.41 -6.03 23.45
C SER A 75 -7.23 -4.96 24.52
N ARG A 76 -6.71 -5.35 25.69
CA ARG A 76 -6.43 -4.43 26.79
C ARG A 76 -5.56 -3.25 26.36
N PHE A 77 -4.62 -3.48 25.45
CA PHE A 77 -3.79 -2.42 24.91
C PHE A 77 -4.59 -1.43 24.04
N LEU A 78 -5.43 -1.92 23.12
CA LEU A 78 -6.28 -1.03 22.32
C LEU A 78 -7.32 -0.30 23.18
N ASP A 79 -7.82 -0.93 24.23
CA ASP A 79 -8.75 -0.31 25.17
C ASP A 79 -8.08 0.83 25.96
N ALA A 80 -6.81 0.66 26.37
CA ALA A 80 -6.02 1.72 26.97
C ALA A 80 -5.76 2.88 25.98
N CYS A 81 -5.46 2.58 24.70
CA CYS A 81 -5.35 3.60 23.67
C CYS A 81 -6.66 4.38 23.49
N LYS A 82 -7.82 3.71 23.46
CA LYS A 82 -9.12 4.39 23.40
C LYS A 82 -9.35 5.25 24.65
N GLY A 83 -8.98 4.75 25.83
CA GLY A 83 -9.05 5.49 27.08
C GLY A 83 -8.25 6.79 27.03
N ALA A 84 -7.03 6.75 26.49
CA ALA A 84 -6.19 7.93 26.32
C ALA A 84 -6.82 8.95 25.35
N ASN A 85 -7.43 8.52 24.25
CA ASN A 85 -8.19 9.40 23.36
C ASN A 85 -9.37 10.09 24.06
N THR A 86 -9.95 9.46 25.09
CA THR A 86 -11.05 10.02 25.90
C THR A 86 -10.59 10.73 27.17
N GLY A 87 -9.28 10.77 27.46
CA GLY A 87 -8.70 11.35 28.67
C GLY A 87 -8.87 10.51 29.95
N SER A 88 -9.32 9.25 29.86
CA SER A 88 -9.46 8.36 31.02
C SER A 88 -8.19 7.58 31.38
N VAL A 89 -7.18 7.62 30.50
CA VAL A 89 -5.84 7.06 30.71
C VAL A 89 -4.83 8.18 30.43
N SER A 90 -3.89 8.41 31.35
CA SER A 90 -2.87 9.45 31.16
C SER A 90 -1.79 9.03 30.15
N GLU A 91 -0.97 9.97 29.67
CA GLU A 91 0.13 9.63 28.76
C GLU A 91 1.16 8.67 29.41
N ASP A 92 1.51 8.91 30.67
CA ASP A 92 2.45 8.06 31.42
C ASP A 92 1.90 6.66 31.68
N GLU A 93 0.60 6.57 31.98
CA GLU A 93 -0.09 5.30 32.14
C GLU A 93 -0.15 4.55 30.80
N LEU A 94 -0.50 5.22 29.70
CA LEU A 94 -0.49 4.64 28.37
C LEU A 94 0.90 4.15 27.98
N ARG A 95 1.94 4.91 28.27
CA ARG A 95 3.34 4.52 28.01
C ARG A 95 3.69 3.24 28.75
N SER A 96 3.37 3.17 30.04
CA SER A 96 3.60 1.98 30.88
C SER A 96 2.85 0.76 30.36
N ILE A 97 1.57 0.92 29.98
CA ILE A 97 0.75 -0.14 29.39
C ILE A 97 1.33 -0.57 28.03
N THR A 98 1.82 0.38 27.23
CA THR A 98 2.41 0.10 25.92
C THR A 98 3.67 -0.73 26.05
N VAL A 99 4.56 -0.43 27.00
CA VAL A 99 5.75 -1.24 27.30
C VAL A 99 5.34 -2.66 27.71
N ALA A 100 4.36 -2.78 28.62
CA ALA A 100 3.94 -4.06 29.16
C ALA A 100 3.19 -4.96 28.14
N LEU A 101 2.36 -4.37 27.27
CA LEU A 101 1.42 -5.11 26.43
C LEU A 101 1.57 -4.86 24.92
N GLY A 102 2.02 -3.67 24.54
CA GLY A 102 2.04 -3.20 23.14
C GLY A 102 3.05 -3.93 22.26
N PHE A 103 4.14 -4.45 22.86
CA PHE A 103 5.26 -5.07 22.15
C PHE A 103 5.29 -6.59 22.17
N GLY A 104 4.38 -7.24 22.91
CA GLY A 104 4.48 -8.67 23.24
C GLY A 104 4.48 -9.63 22.04
N ASN A 105 3.93 -9.22 20.89
CA ASN A 105 3.93 -10.04 19.67
C ASN A 105 4.53 -9.33 18.45
N VAL A 106 4.44 -8.00 18.40
CA VAL A 106 4.73 -7.25 17.16
C VAL A 106 6.21 -7.23 16.84
N ILE A 107 7.09 -7.17 17.86
CA ILE A 107 8.54 -7.21 17.69
C ILE A 107 8.96 -8.59 17.14
N ASP A 108 8.47 -9.67 17.74
CA ASP A 108 8.74 -11.06 17.32
C ASP A 108 8.21 -11.41 15.91
N ALA A 109 7.15 -10.72 15.50
CA ALA A 109 6.47 -10.97 14.23
C ALA A 109 6.83 -9.97 13.14
N PHE A 110 7.60 -8.91 13.42
CA PHE A 110 7.79 -7.79 12.49
C PHE A 110 8.38 -8.26 11.17
N HIS A 111 9.52 -8.98 11.21
CA HIS A 111 10.23 -9.48 10.01
C HIS A 111 9.60 -10.75 9.41
N ARG A 112 8.53 -11.31 10.00
CA ARG A 112 7.87 -12.50 9.46
C ARG A 112 7.04 -12.17 8.21
N LEU A 113 7.28 -12.93 7.15
CA LEU A 113 6.58 -12.93 5.88
C LEU A 113 6.10 -14.35 5.54
N GLY A 114 4.83 -14.64 5.86
CA GLY A 114 4.31 -16.01 5.75
C GLY A 114 4.88 -16.93 6.82
N ARG A 115 5.62 -17.97 6.43
CA ARG A 115 6.25 -18.95 7.33
C ARG A 115 7.74 -18.69 7.57
N GLN A 116 8.30 -17.68 6.94
CA GLN A 116 9.72 -17.36 6.97
C GLN A 116 9.93 -15.89 7.35
N ASP A 117 11.15 -15.55 7.73
CA ASP A 117 11.55 -14.15 7.91
C ASP A 117 12.11 -13.61 6.60
N VAL A 118 11.99 -12.30 6.40
CA VAL A 118 12.82 -11.61 5.40
C VAL A 118 14.30 -11.68 5.81
N GLU A 119 15.17 -11.62 4.81
CA GLU A 119 16.63 -11.69 5.03
C GLU A 119 17.14 -10.43 5.75
N GLN A 120 16.68 -9.26 5.34
CA GLN A 120 17.07 -7.99 5.92
C GLN A 120 16.43 -7.78 7.30
N ARG A 121 17.26 -7.67 8.33
CA ARG A 121 16.83 -7.16 9.64
C ARG A 121 16.84 -5.63 9.61
N PHE A 122 15.74 -5.04 10.08
CA PHE A 122 15.60 -3.59 10.25
C PHE A 122 15.92 -3.13 11.68
N PHE A 123 15.75 -4.03 12.65
CA PHE A 123 16.20 -3.87 14.02
C PHE A 123 16.62 -5.24 14.57
N LEU A 124 17.46 -5.23 15.60
CA LEU A 124 17.80 -6.39 16.42
C LEU A 124 16.99 -6.33 17.71
N ASP A 125 16.44 -7.47 18.12
CA ASP A 125 15.72 -7.58 19.39
C ASP A 125 16.71 -7.75 20.54
N GLU A 126 16.83 -6.70 21.35
CA GLU A 126 17.69 -6.67 22.53
C GLU A 126 16.86 -6.48 23.81
N ARG A 127 15.58 -6.87 23.81
CA ARG A 127 14.70 -6.70 24.98
C ARG A 127 15.25 -7.37 26.23
N ALA A 128 15.83 -8.55 26.07
CA ALA A 128 16.38 -9.33 27.19
C ALA A 128 17.73 -8.80 27.70
N THR A 129 18.53 -8.16 26.85
CA THR A 129 19.91 -7.74 27.16
C THR A 129 20.03 -6.26 27.48
N ALA A 130 19.21 -5.42 26.85
CA ALA A 130 19.29 -3.96 26.91
C ALA A 130 17.92 -3.27 27.06
N GLY A 131 16.84 -4.03 27.23
CA GLY A 131 15.49 -3.47 27.44
C GLY A 131 14.92 -2.74 26.21
N GLY A 132 15.37 -3.07 25.00
CA GLY A 132 15.01 -2.32 23.80
C GLY A 132 15.26 -3.05 22.48
N ILE A 133 15.33 -2.29 21.41
CA ILE A 133 15.71 -2.75 20.07
C ILE A 133 16.87 -1.93 19.54
N ARG A 134 17.78 -2.56 18.80
CA ARG A 134 18.88 -1.87 18.12
C ARG A 134 18.51 -1.63 16.67
N ILE A 135 18.50 -0.38 16.23
CA ILE A 135 18.24 0.02 14.86
C ILE A 135 19.43 -0.37 13.99
N THR A 136 19.17 -1.07 12.89
CA THR A 136 20.23 -1.44 11.94
C THR A 136 20.55 -0.29 10.99
N VAL A 137 21.77 -0.32 10.44
CA VAL A 137 22.18 0.58 9.35
C VAL A 137 21.18 0.56 8.19
N ALA A 138 20.67 -0.62 7.82
CA ALA A 138 19.69 -0.74 6.75
C ALA A 138 18.39 0.04 7.01
N LEU A 139 17.92 0.13 8.25
CA LEU A 139 16.75 0.95 8.60
C LEU A 139 17.11 2.44 8.65
N GLN A 140 18.31 2.80 9.12
CA GLN A 140 18.80 4.20 9.09
C GLN A 140 18.90 4.72 7.66
N GLU A 141 19.48 3.93 6.75
CA GLU A 141 19.55 4.25 5.31
C GLU A 141 18.16 4.41 4.72
N LEU A 142 17.24 3.47 4.98
CA LEU A 142 15.86 3.56 4.50
C LEU A 142 15.12 4.79 5.03
N ALA A 143 15.35 5.18 6.27
CA ALA A 143 14.70 6.32 6.89
C ALA A 143 15.28 7.67 6.42
N SER A 144 16.53 7.65 5.95
CA SER A 144 17.26 8.82 5.42
C SER A 144 17.08 9.01 3.90
N ASP A 145 16.69 7.96 3.17
CA ASP A 145 16.41 8.02 1.74
C ASP A 145 15.20 8.94 1.46
N SER A 146 15.24 9.63 0.32
CA SER A 146 14.08 10.26 -0.32
C SER A 146 12.83 9.36 -0.37
N ALA A 147 13.03 8.04 -0.47
CA ALA A 147 11.97 7.04 -0.46
C ALA A 147 11.29 6.82 0.90
N ALA A 148 11.86 7.30 2.02
CA ALA A 148 11.28 7.13 3.36
C ALA A 148 9.86 7.71 3.47
N ALA A 149 9.65 8.87 2.83
CA ALA A 149 8.35 9.53 2.78
C ALA A 149 7.31 8.68 2.02
N ASP A 150 7.74 8.06 0.92
CA ASP A 150 6.90 7.13 0.15
C ASP A 150 6.56 5.90 0.98
N LEU A 151 7.52 5.29 1.68
CA LEU A 151 7.29 4.13 2.56
C LEU A 151 6.30 4.45 3.69
N GLY A 152 6.42 5.62 4.32
CA GLY A 152 5.49 6.09 5.34
C GLY A 152 4.07 6.26 4.79
N ALA A 153 3.94 6.83 3.60
CA ALA A 153 2.64 7.01 2.92
C ALA A 153 2.04 5.68 2.43
N GLU A 154 2.87 4.76 1.91
CA GLU A 154 2.45 3.40 1.53
C GLU A 154 1.94 2.61 2.75
N THR A 155 2.63 2.72 3.89
CA THR A 155 2.23 2.09 5.14
C THR A 155 0.89 2.64 5.64
N GLU A 156 0.70 3.96 5.58
CA GLU A 156 -0.57 4.63 5.91
C GLU A 156 -1.72 4.15 5.01
N ALA A 157 -1.50 4.14 3.69
CA ALA A 157 -2.51 3.69 2.73
C ALA A 157 -2.88 2.22 2.96
N ARG A 158 -1.89 1.38 3.27
CA ARG A 158 -2.12 -0.03 3.64
C ARG A 158 -2.96 -0.15 4.90
N TRP A 159 -2.70 0.69 5.91
CA TRP A 159 -3.43 0.70 7.18
C TRP A 159 -4.90 1.04 6.98
N ARG A 160 -5.20 2.17 6.33
CA ARG A 160 -6.58 2.57 6.00
C ARG A 160 -7.34 1.47 5.28
N LEU A 161 -6.67 0.82 4.33
CA LEU A 161 -7.27 -0.26 3.58
C LEU A 161 -7.58 -1.51 4.44
N VAL A 162 -6.76 -1.83 5.44
CA VAL A 162 -7.08 -2.91 6.41
C VAL A 162 -8.27 -2.51 7.28
N GLU A 163 -8.31 -1.27 7.76
CA GLU A 163 -9.39 -0.74 8.60
C GLU A 163 -10.74 -0.82 7.88
N THR A 164 -10.81 -0.30 6.65
CA THR A 164 -12.02 -0.38 5.82
C THR A 164 -12.46 -1.84 5.62
N ALA A 165 -11.53 -2.77 5.37
CA ALA A 165 -11.87 -4.18 5.24
C ALA A 165 -12.45 -4.78 6.53
N TRP A 166 -11.94 -4.38 7.70
CA TRP A 166 -12.45 -4.83 9.00
C TRP A 166 -13.82 -4.25 9.35
N GLU A 167 -14.07 -2.99 9.01
CA GLU A 167 -15.35 -2.31 9.24
C GLU A 167 -16.46 -2.88 8.38
N LEU A 168 -16.18 -3.13 7.10
CA LEU A 168 -17.18 -3.65 6.16
C LEU A 168 -17.52 -5.13 6.42
N GLY A 169 -16.70 -5.87 7.18
CA GLY A 169 -16.98 -7.26 7.53
C GLY A 169 -16.99 -8.23 6.34
N VAL A 170 -16.50 -7.81 5.17
CA VAL A 170 -16.48 -8.61 3.93
C VAL A 170 -15.10 -8.61 3.30
N THR A 171 -14.71 -9.79 2.80
CA THR A 171 -13.83 -9.96 1.64
C THR A 171 -14.37 -9.11 0.48
N SER A 172 -13.81 -7.91 0.28
CA SER A 172 -14.50 -6.79 -0.38
C SER A 172 -14.65 -6.94 -1.90
N SER A 173 -15.87 -7.13 -2.39
CA SER A 173 -16.26 -7.11 -3.81
C SER A 173 -16.93 -5.80 -4.27
N LEU A 174 -16.99 -4.75 -3.44
CA LEU A 174 -17.68 -3.49 -3.76
C LEU A 174 -16.90 -2.23 -3.36
N ILE A 175 -15.61 -2.20 -3.71
CA ILE A 175 -14.77 -1.02 -3.54
C ILE A 175 -14.76 -0.20 -4.84
N ALA A 176 -15.38 0.98 -4.83
CA ALA A 176 -15.00 2.10 -5.70
C ALA A 176 -14.53 3.26 -4.81
N TYR A 177 -14.00 4.33 -5.40
CA TYR A 177 -13.20 5.33 -4.69
C TYR A 177 -14.04 6.56 -4.27
N ASN A 178 -13.96 6.98 -3.01
CA ASN A 178 -14.53 8.25 -2.53
C ASN A 178 -13.46 9.37 -2.56
N ALA A 179 -13.74 10.43 -3.29
CA ALA A 179 -12.83 11.56 -3.47
C ALA A 179 -12.85 12.57 -2.31
N GLU A 180 -13.81 12.49 -1.39
CA GLU A 180 -13.97 13.45 -0.29
C GLU A 180 -13.17 13.10 0.97
N ASP A 181 -13.04 11.80 1.29
CA ASP A 181 -12.40 11.31 2.52
C ASP A 181 -11.29 10.26 2.28
N GLY A 182 -11.05 9.88 1.02
CA GLY A 182 -10.07 8.85 0.66
C GLY A 182 -10.50 7.42 1.00
N SER A 183 -11.78 7.20 1.35
CA SER A 183 -12.34 5.88 1.62
C SER A 183 -12.78 5.18 0.32
N PHE A 184 -13.08 3.89 0.42
CA PHE A 184 -13.59 3.10 -0.70
C PHE A 184 -15.09 2.81 -0.52
N ILE A 185 -15.97 3.42 -1.33
CA ILE A 185 -17.42 3.22 -1.36
C ILE A 185 -17.88 2.97 -2.82
N ALA A 186 -18.88 2.10 -3.01
CA ALA A 186 -19.47 1.76 -4.31
C ALA A 186 -19.83 3.01 -5.15
N ALA A 187 -19.29 3.10 -6.37
CA ALA A 187 -19.49 4.23 -7.27
C ALA A 187 -20.13 3.79 -8.58
N ASP A 188 -21.22 4.46 -8.91
CA ASP A 188 -21.76 4.61 -10.24
C ASP A 188 -20.66 5.09 -11.21
N GLY A 189 -20.46 4.36 -12.31
CA GLY A 189 -19.43 4.61 -13.32
C GLY A 189 -19.68 5.85 -14.19
N ALA A 190 -20.77 6.58 -13.97
CA ALA A 190 -21.16 7.73 -14.78
C ALA A 190 -20.32 8.99 -14.54
N ARG A 191 -19.80 9.22 -13.32
CA ARG A 191 -19.14 10.48 -12.92
C ARG A 191 -17.61 10.35 -12.85
N ARG A 192 -16.90 11.38 -13.34
CA ARG A 192 -15.43 11.48 -13.17
C ARG A 192 -15.13 11.83 -11.71
N ILE A 193 -14.31 11.00 -11.07
CA ILE A 193 -13.85 11.18 -9.68
C ILE A 193 -12.33 11.39 -9.67
N ALA A 194 -11.85 12.17 -8.71
CA ALA A 194 -10.42 12.46 -8.59
C ALA A 194 -9.68 11.25 -7.99
N VAL A 195 -9.13 10.35 -8.81
CA VAL A 195 -8.47 9.11 -8.37
C VAL A 195 -7.08 9.30 -7.70
N THR A 196 -6.70 10.54 -7.42
CA THR A 196 -5.35 10.89 -6.95
C THR A 196 -4.98 10.30 -5.59
N SER A 197 -5.94 9.99 -4.71
CA SER A 197 -5.63 9.39 -3.40
C SER A 197 -5.34 7.88 -3.49
N ALA A 198 -5.61 7.23 -4.63
CA ALA A 198 -5.15 5.86 -4.89
C ALA A 198 -3.63 5.76 -5.01
N ARG A 199 -2.93 6.89 -5.15
CA ARG A 199 -1.49 6.95 -5.44
C ARG A 199 -0.65 6.18 -4.43
N ALA A 200 -0.88 6.41 -3.13
CA ALA A 200 -0.11 5.77 -2.07
C ALA A 200 -0.35 4.27 -2.00
N ALA A 201 -1.59 3.83 -2.24
CA ALA A 201 -1.90 2.41 -2.31
C ALA A 201 -1.20 1.72 -3.50
N LEU A 202 -1.13 2.38 -4.67
CA LEU A 202 -0.51 1.82 -5.87
C LEU A 202 1.03 1.81 -5.81
N ASN A 203 1.65 2.78 -5.12
CA ASN A 203 3.11 2.97 -5.12
C ASN A 203 3.89 1.75 -4.62
N GLY A 204 3.47 1.18 -3.49
CA GLY A 204 4.13 0.02 -2.89
C GLY A 204 4.12 -1.19 -3.83
N TYR A 205 3.01 -1.44 -4.54
CA TYR A 205 2.89 -2.57 -5.46
C TYR A 205 3.65 -2.37 -6.78
N GLN A 206 3.80 -1.11 -7.19
CA GLN A 206 4.62 -0.74 -8.35
C GLN A 206 6.07 -0.46 -7.98
N LYS A 207 6.48 -0.70 -6.73
CA LYS A 207 7.83 -0.50 -6.22
C LYS A 207 8.37 0.93 -6.45
N GLY A 208 7.50 1.93 -6.41
CA GLY A 208 7.91 3.31 -6.68
C GLY A 208 8.36 3.55 -8.12
N ARG A 209 7.83 2.80 -9.09
CA ARG A 209 8.19 2.92 -10.52
C ARG A 209 6.96 3.19 -11.39
N CYS A 210 7.19 3.92 -12.48
CA CYS A 210 6.19 4.13 -13.53
C CYS A 210 5.77 2.80 -14.15
N PHE A 211 4.46 2.57 -14.30
CA PHE A 211 3.93 1.35 -14.91
C PHE A 211 4.37 1.17 -16.38
N TYR A 212 4.54 2.28 -17.10
CA TYR A 212 4.79 2.29 -18.53
C TYR A 212 6.28 2.17 -18.89
N CYS A 213 7.14 2.99 -18.29
CA CYS A 213 8.56 3.05 -18.64
C CYS A 213 9.51 2.55 -17.54
N PHE A 214 8.98 2.11 -16.40
CA PHE A 214 9.74 1.65 -15.22
C PHE A 214 10.64 2.68 -14.54
N THR A 215 10.76 3.90 -15.08
CA THR A 215 11.47 5.01 -14.43
C THR A 215 10.95 5.20 -12.99
N PRO A 216 11.84 5.40 -12.01
CA PRO A 216 11.47 5.71 -10.64
C PRO A 216 10.52 6.91 -10.56
N VAL A 217 9.54 6.80 -9.68
CA VAL A 217 8.59 7.86 -9.36
C VAL A 217 8.47 8.01 -7.85
N THR A 218 8.16 9.22 -7.39
CA THR A 218 7.90 9.51 -5.98
C THR A 218 6.50 10.06 -5.78
N ILE A 219 5.90 9.73 -4.64
CA ILE A 219 4.58 10.18 -4.23
C ILE A 219 4.64 11.24 -3.12
N ALA A 220 5.84 11.53 -2.60
CA ALA A 220 6.09 12.57 -1.62
C ALA A 220 5.67 13.95 -2.15
N ALA A 221 4.86 14.69 -1.39
CA ALA A 221 4.22 15.92 -1.86
C ALA A 221 5.21 16.96 -2.43
N ARG A 222 6.40 17.08 -1.85
CA ARG A 222 7.42 18.06 -2.26
C ARG A 222 8.19 17.67 -3.52
N GLN A 223 8.18 16.40 -3.90
CA GLN A 223 8.94 15.87 -5.04
C GLN A 223 8.04 15.12 -6.03
N LEU A 224 6.72 15.17 -5.86
CA LEU A 224 5.73 14.36 -6.56
C LEU A 224 5.98 14.22 -8.07
N THR A 225 6.38 13.04 -8.53
CA THR A 225 6.57 12.73 -9.96
C THR A 225 5.57 11.69 -10.50
N ALA A 226 4.78 11.08 -9.62
CA ALA A 226 3.77 10.08 -9.98
C ALA A 226 2.36 10.66 -10.19
N ASP A 227 1.79 10.36 -11.35
CA ASP A 227 0.36 10.50 -11.64
C ASP A 227 -0.37 9.18 -11.51
N VAL A 228 -1.67 9.25 -11.22
CA VAL A 228 -2.57 8.11 -11.38
C VAL A 228 -3.18 8.19 -12.78
N ASP A 229 -2.99 7.14 -13.58
CA ASP A 229 -3.51 7.03 -14.94
C ASP A 229 -4.50 5.86 -15.08
N HIS A 230 -5.46 6.02 -15.99
CA HIS A 230 -6.37 4.98 -16.45
C HIS A 230 -5.78 4.30 -17.68
N VAL A 231 -5.33 3.04 -17.56
CA VAL A 231 -4.69 2.30 -18.67
C VAL A 231 -5.59 2.27 -19.90
N PHE A 232 -6.87 1.93 -19.72
CA PHE A 232 -7.93 2.24 -20.67
C PHE A 232 -8.50 3.62 -20.36
N PRO A 233 -8.41 4.58 -21.29
CA PRO A 233 -8.80 5.97 -21.04
C PRO A 233 -10.22 6.13 -20.51
N TRP A 234 -10.39 6.95 -19.48
CA TRP A 234 -11.71 7.29 -18.94
C TRP A 234 -12.65 7.90 -20.00
N ALA A 235 -12.10 8.59 -21.01
CA ALA A 235 -12.86 9.10 -22.15
C ALA A 235 -13.68 8.01 -22.88
N LEU A 236 -13.26 6.74 -22.79
CA LEU A 236 -13.92 5.60 -23.42
C LEU A 236 -14.87 4.85 -22.48
N ARG A 237 -15.15 5.38 -21.28
CA ARG A 237 -15.93 4.71 -20.21
C ARG A 237 -17.24 4.05 -20.66
N SER A 238 -17.97 4.64 -21.61
CA SER A 238 -19.26 4.11 -22.07
C SER A 238 -19.12 2.85 -22.92
N LEU A 239 -17.91 2.56 -23.41
CA LEU A 239 -17.58 1.38 -24.20
C LEU A 239 -16.91 0.29 -23.35
N LEU A 240 -16.43 0.65 -22.16
CA LEU A 240 -15.74 -0.26 -21.27
C LEU A 240 -16.74 -1.09 -20.48
N THR A 241 -16.40 -2.36 -20.28
CA THR A 241 -17.10 -3.25 -19.35
C THR A 241 -16.49 -3.10 -17.96
N GLY A 242 -17.34 -2.96 -16.95
CA GLY A 242 -16.91 -2.73 -15.56
C GLY A 242 -16.62 -1.26 -15.26
N ASN A 243 -16.37 -0.95 -13.99
CA ASN A 243 -16.08 0.42 -13.56
C ASN A 243 -14.67 0.83 -14.03
N PRO A 244 -14.53 1.86 -14.90
CA PRO A 244 -13.21 2.31 -15.37
C PRO A 244 -12.31 2.85 -14.26
N ASN A 245 -12.90 3.31 -13.15
CA ASN A 245 -12.16 3.76 -11.96
C ASN A 245 -11.75 2.60 -11.04
N GLY A 246 -11.96 1.35 -11.46
CA GLY A 246 -11.55 0.17 -10.72
C GLY A 246 -10.03 0.03 -10.67
N VAL A 247 -9.52 -0.57 -9.59
CA VAL A 247 -8.08 -0.84 -9.37
C VAL A 247 -7.47 -1.64 -10.52
N TRP A 248 -8.29 -2.44 -11.22
CA TRP A 248 -7.88 -3.18 -12.40
C TRP A 248 -7.35 -2.29 -13.54
N ASN A 249 -7.75 -1.02 -13.59
CA ASN A 249 -7.45 -0.07 -14.66
C ASN A 249 -6.58 1.13 -14.22
N LEU A 250 -6.37 1.31 -12.90
CA LEU A 250 -5.61 2.44 -12.36
C LEU A 250 -4.15 2.09 -12.07
N VAL A 251 -3.20 2.87 -12.58
CA VAL A 251 -1.74 2.67 -12.40
C VAL A 251 -1.04 3.97 -12.02
N LEU A 252 0.16 3.86 -11.42
CA LEU A 252 1.08 4.99 -11.36
C LEU A 252 1.88 5.13 -12.65
N ALA A 253 1.95 6.35 -13.16
CA ALA A 253 2.73 6.72 -14.33
C ALA A 253 3.58 7.96 -14.04
N CYS A 254 4.78 8.05 -14.64
CA CYS A 254 5.53 9.30 -14.62
C CYS A 254 4.83 10.35 -15.50
N ARG A 255 5.13 11.63 -15.24
CA ARG A 255 4.53 12.75 -15.99
C ARG A 255 4.74 12.65 -17.50
N ASP A 256 5.92 12.21 -17.95
CA ASP A 256 6.24 12.06 -19.38
C ASP A 256 5.41 10.98 -20.08
N CYS A 257 5.14 9.87 -19.39
CA CYS A 257 4.33 8.80 -19.95
C CYS A 257 2.84 9.14 -19.91
N ASN A 258 2.40 9.87 -18.88
CA ASN A 258 0.99 10.18 -18.71
C ASN A 258 0.53 11.42 -19.51
N ARG A 259 1.40 12.43 -19.63
CA ARG A 259 1.10 13.76 -20.19
C ARG A 259 2.10 14.16 -21.28
N GLY A 260 1.82 15.27 -21.96
CA GLY A 260 2.73 15.88 -22.95
C GLY A 260 2.62 15.22 -24.33
N ALA A 261 3.18 15.87 -25.37
CA ALA A 261 2.93 15.50 -26.77
C ALA A 261 3.25 14.04 -27.15
N GLY A 262 4.13 13.36 -26.40
CA GLY A 262 4.44 11.94 -26.56
C GLY A 262 3.85 11.01 -25.48
N GLY A 263 3.07 11.54 -24.55
CA GLY A 263 2.41 10.79 -23.49
C GLY A 263 1.12 10.12 -23.94
N LYS A 264 0.62 9.22 -23.11
CA LYS A 264 -0.56 8.41 -23.40
C LYS A 264 -1.83 9.23 -23.57
N PHE A 265 -2.10 10.18 -22.66
CA PHE A 265 -3.39 10.88 -22.58
C PHE A 265 -4.57 9.89 -22.73
N ASP A 266 -5.43 10.13 -23.73
CA ASP A 266 -6.59 9.32 -24.04
C ASP A 266 -6.33 8.31 -25.19
N CYS A 267 -5.07 8.00 -25.51
CA CYS A 267 -4.73 6.97 -26.49
C CYS A 267 -5.00 5.56 -25.95
N VAL A 268 -5.26 4.61 -26.86
CA VAL A 268 -5.45 3.20 -26.49
C VAL A 268 -4.08 2.59 -26.20
N PRO A 269 -3.90 1.86 -25.09
CA PRO A 269 -2.63 1.22 -24.78
C PRO A 269 -2.32 0.11 -25.79
N ALA A 270 -1.06 -0.05 -26.19
CA ALA A 270 -0.63 -1.19 -26.98
C ALA A 270 -0.90 -2.52 -26.25
N LEU A 271 -1.09 -3.61 -27.02
CA LEU A 271 -1.44 -4.93 -26.47
C LEU A 271 -0.42 -5.46 -25.45
N GLU A 272 0.85 -5.10 -25.58
CA GLU A 272 1.91 -5.42 -24.62
C GLU A 272 1.65 -4.78 -23.25
N LEU A 273 1.16 -3.54 -23.21
CA LEU A 273 0.79 -2.84 -21.98
C LEU A 273 -0.46 -3.44 -21.34
N VAL A 274 -1.40 -3.95 -22.15
CA VAL A 274 -2.56 -4.72 -21.64
C VAL A 274 -2.11 -6.04 -21.01
N SER A 275 -1.17 -6.74 -21.66
CA SER A 275 -0.57 -7.97 -21.12
C SER A 275 0.18 -7.72 -19.82
N ARG A 276 0.88 -6.58 -19.73
CA ARG A 276 1.52 -6.11 -18.50
C ARG A 276 0.51 -5.78 -17.41
N LEU A 277 -0.60 -5.13 -17.75
CA LEU A 277 -1.69 -4.84 -16.81
C LEU A 277 -2.28 -6.13 -16.25
N HIS A 278 -2.49 -7.13 -17.10
CA HIS A 278 -2.92 -8.45 -16.68
C HIS A 278 -1.95 -9.05 -15.66
N ARG A 279 -0.65 -9.10 -15.97
CA ARG A 279 0.38 -9.64 -15.06
C ARG A 279 0.37 -8.92 -13.70
N ARG A 280 0.29 -7.59 -13.70
CA ARG A 280 0.18 -6.80 -12.46
C ARG A 280 -1.06 -7.17 -11.67
N ASN A 281 -2.23 -7.27 -12.31
CA ASN A 281 -3.48 -7.61 -11.62
C ASN A 281 -3.45 -9.04 -11.06
N GLU A 282 -2.92 -10.02 -11.80
CA GLU A 282 -2.71 -11.39 -11.31
C GLU A 282 -1.78 -11.43 -10.10
N PHE A 283 -0.71 -10.63 -10.14
CA PHE A 283 0.22 -10.52 -9.03
C PHE A 283 -0.47 -10.02 -7.75
N LEU A 284 -1.36 -9.03 -7.84
CA LEU A 284 -2.14 -8.54 -6.69
C LEU A 284 -3.11 -9.61 -6.16
N ILE A 285 -3.76 -10.36 -7.05
CA ILE A 285 -4.71 -11.42 -6.70
C ILE A 285 -4.01 -12.59 -5.98
N THR A 286 -2.88 -13.04 -6.52
CA THR A 286 -2.15 -14.22 -6.01
C THR A 286 -1.40 -13.92 -4.71
N SER A 287 -1.09 -12.65 -4.43
CA SER A 287 -0.37 -12.24 -3.21
C SER A 287 -1.29 -12.04 -1.98
N HIS A 288 -2.54 -12.53 -2.01
CA HIS A 288 -3.55 -12.35 -0.94
C HIS A 288 -3.73 -10.90 -0.48
N HIS A 289 -3.54 -9.94 -1.40
CA HIS A 289 -3.81 -8.54 -1.15
C HIS A 289 -5.30 -8.37 -0.81
N PRO A 290 -5.69 -7.46 0.08
CA PRO A 290 -7.11 -7.17 0.28
C PRO A 290 -7.91 -6.74 -0.96
N LEU A 291 -7.24 -6.22 -2.00
CA LEU A 291 -7.88 -5.89 -3.28
C LEU A 291 -8.06 -7.12 -4.17
N ARG A 292 -7.61 -8.31 -3.76
CA ARG A 292 -7.79 -9.58 -4.46
C ARG A 292 -9.25 -9.82 -4.81
N GLU A 293 -10.11 -9.75 -3.81
CA GLU A 293 -11.55 -10.01 -3.95
C GLU A 293 -12.21 -8.96 -4.84
N THR A 294 -11.76 -7.71 -4.72
CA THR A 294 -12.20 -6.61 -5.57
C THR A 294 -11.81 -6.84 -7.03
N LEU A 295 -10.55 -7.20 -7.29
CA LEU A 295 -10.06 -7.49 -8.64
C LEU A 295 -10.75 -8.71 -9.24
N MET A 296 -10.94 -9.78 -8.47
CA MET A 296 -11.68 -10.97 -8.91
C MET A 296 -13.15 -10.65 -9.21
N ALA A 297 -13.81 -9.84 -8.38
CA ALA A 297 -15.18 -9.41 -8.62
C ALA A 297 -15.30 -8.49 -9.84
N GLN A 298 -14.32 -7.60 -10.06
CA GLN A 298 -14.33 -6.63 -11.17
C GLN A 298 -13.97 -7.27 -12.52
N THR A 299 -13.05 -8.24 -12.52
CA THR A 299 -12.44 -8.75 -13.76
C THR A 299 -12.73 -10.21 -14.06
N GLY A 300 -13.17 -11.00 -13.07
CA GLY A 300 -13.48 -12.42 -13.22
C GLY A 300 -12.87 -13.32 -12.15
N SER A 301 -13.60 -14.37 -11.78
CA SER A 301 -13.19 -15.32 -10.72
C SER A 301 -12.03 -16.22 -11.14
N THR A 302 -11.87 -16.52 -12.43
CA THR A 302 -10.79 -17.37 -12.96
C THR A 302 -9.81 -16.56 -13.81
N PRO A 303 -8.54 -16.99 -13.92
CA PRO A 303 -7.55 -16.31 -14.77
C PRO A 303 -8.03 -16.14 -16.22
N ALA A 304 -8.69 -17.16 -16.79
CA ALA A 304 -9.23 -17.11 -18.14
C ALA A 304 -10.30 -16.01 -18.32
N LEU A 305 -11.21 -15.85 -17.35
CA LEU A 305 -12.21 -14.78 -17.36
C LEU A 305 -11.55 -13.40 -17.29
N ARG A 306 -10.49 -13.26 -16.49
CA ARG A 306 -9.76 -11.98 -16.36
C ARG A 306 -9.01 -11.59 -17.62
N VAL A 307 -8.41 -12.57 -18.32
CA VAL A 307 -7.84 -12.35 -19.66
C VAL A 307 -8.93 -11.90 -20.63
N ALA A 308 -10.05 -12.63 -20.70
CA ALA A 308 -11.16 -12.30 -21.59
C ALA A 308 -11.73 -10.90 -21.31
N PHE A 309 -11.85 -10.51 -20.04
CA PHE A 309 -12.30 -9.19 -19.63
C PHE A 309 -11.38 -8.06 -20.15
N LEU A 310 -10.06 -8.21 -20.01
CA LEU A 310 -9.11 -7.22 -20.49
C LEU A 310 -9.06 -7.17 -22.03
N GLN A 311 -9.14 -8.33 -22.69
CA GLN A 311 -9.21 -8.41 -24.16
C GLN A 311 -10.49 -7.78 -24.71
N GLY A 312 -11.64 -8.01 -24.08
CA GLY A 312 -12.90 -7.37 -24.47
C GLY A 312 -12.85 -5.84 -24.39
N ASN A 313 -12.33 -5.31 -23.29
CA ASN A 313 -12.10 -3.87 -23.12
C ASN A 313 -11.09 -3.31 -24.14
N TYR A 314 -10.03 -4.06 -24.45
CA TYR A 314 -9.07 -3.69 -25.49
C TYR A 314 -9.71 -3.60 -26.87
N HIS A 315 -10.46 -4.62 -27.28
CA HIS A 315 -11.17 -4.60 -28.56
C HIS A 315 -12.16 -3.42 -28.65
N ALA A 316 -12.96 -3.19 -27.61
CA ALA A 316 -13.90 -2.06 -27.57
C ALA A 316 -13.19 -0.71 -27.69
N ALA A 317 -12.07 -0.53 -26.97
CA ALA A 317 -11.29 0.70 -27.04
C ALA A 317 -10.65 0.89 -28.42
N LYS A 318 -10.10 -0.18 -29.01
CA LYS A 318 -9.43 -0.15 -30.30
C LYS A 318 -10.39 0.13 -31.47
N LEU A 319 -11.62 -0.37 -31.39
CA LEU A 319 -12.68 -0.05 -32.35
C LEU A 319 -13.05 1.44 -32.33
N ALA A 320 -13.03 2.07 -31.16
CA ALA A 320 -13.35 3.49 -31.02
C ALA A 320 -12.18 4.42 -31.34
N ARG A 321 -10.93 3.96 -31.15
CA ARG A 321 -9.72 4.75 -31.39
C ARG A 321 -8.63 3.89 -31.99
N ILE A 322 -8.26 4.24 -33.22
CA ILE A 322 -7.27 3.49 -34.01
C ILE A 322 -5.84 3.75 -33.51
N ILE A 323 -5.57 4.93 -32.95
CA ILE A 323 -4.22 5.29 -32.49
C ILE A 323 -3.90 4.52 -31.21
N GLU A 324 -2.93 3.62 -31.32
CA GLU A 324 -2.29 2.95 -30.20
C GLU A 324 -1.13 3.79 -29.67
N TRP A 325 -0.91 3.69 -28.37
CA TRP A 325 0.22 4.28 -27.68
C TRP A 325 1.01 3.21 -26.94
N ASN A 326 2.33 3.26 -27.06
CA ASN A 326 3.24 2.44 -26.30
C ASN A 326 4.31 3.33 -25.65
N ALA A 327 4.89 2.85 -24.55
CA ALA A 327 6.03 3.49 -23.92
C ALA A 327 7.31 2.72 -24.22
N VAL A 328 8.39 3.45 -24.48
CA VAL A 328 9.73 2.88 -24.45
C VAL A 328 10.10 2.63 -22.99
N ALA A 329 10.43 1.38 -22.65
CA ALA A 329 10.99 1.05 -21.35
C ALA A 329 12.32 1.80 -21.17
N ARG A 330 12.46 2.53 -20.06
CA ARG A 330 13.66 3.32 -19.74
C ARG A 330 14.48 2.71 -18.60
N ASP A 331 13.95 1.66 -17.96
CA ASP A 331 14.52 0.97 -16.82
C ASP A 331 14.06 -0.51 -16.81
N ASP A 332 14.64 -1.31 -15.94
CA ASP A 332 14.35 -2.74 -15.78
C ASP A 332 12.91 -2.99 -15.31
N ALA A 333 12.36 -4.13 -15.75
CA ALA A 333 11.00 -4.52 -15.42
C ALA A 333 10.82 -4.74 -13.91
N ALA A 334 9.85 -4.04 -13.33
CA ALA A 334 9.58 -4.08 -11.89
C ALA A 334 8.63 -5.23 -11.46
N PHE A 335 7.87 -5.79 -12.41
CA PHE A 335 6.80 -6.78 -12.19
C PHE A 335 6.47 -7.62 -13.43
#